data_AF-A0A2D6BIP0-F1
#
_entry.id   AF-A0A2D6BIP0-F1
#
_cell.length_a   1.000
_cell.length_b   1.000
_cell.length_c   1.000
_cell.angle_alpha   90.00
_cell.angle_beta   90.00
_cell.angle_gamma   90.00
#
_symmetry.space_group_name_H-M   'P 1'
#
loop_
_entity.id
_entity.type
_entity.pdbx_description
1 polymer ?
#
loop_
_entity_poly.entity_id
_entity_poly.type
_entity_poly.pdbx_seq_one_letter_code
_entity_poly.pdbx_strand_id
1 'polypeptide(L)'
;MQQTSLIVWVALLLSQAVYVGISVFWAPESSTSPVTPAFVSALFLVSVATGSGAHFFWRRSQAAQEEQPESENRGAPGSVFANQIIAWVLDESVAIYGVVLAFLGFEAATWGLFSVMALALMLLHRPSKPAA
;
A
#
# COMPACT_ATOMS: atom_id res chain seq x y z
N MET A 1 -0.77 20.44 7.18
CA MET A 1 -0.62 19.26 6.30
C MET A 1 -1.10 17.95 6.94
N GLN A 2 -1.11 17.82 8.26
CA GLN A 2 -1.54 16.59 8.93
C GLN A 2 -3.01 16.20 8.67
N GLN A 3 -3.93 17.17 8.56
CA GLN A 3 -5.32 16.90 8.19
C GLN A 3 -5.43 16.34 6.77
N THR A 4 -4.68 16.93 5.82
CA THR A 4 -4.63 16.47 4.43
C THR A 4 -4.10 15.04 4.32
N SER A 5 -3.02 14.73 5.04
CA SER A 5 -2.42 13.39 5.01
C SER A 5 -3.35 12.33 5.61
N LEU A 6 -4.08 12.66 6.67
CA LEU A 6 -5.09 11.78 7.25
C LEU A 6 -6.28 11.55 6.29
N ILE A 7 -6.77 12.60 5.64
CA ILE A 7 -7.86 12.47 4.65
C ILE A 7 -7.43 11.55 3.51
N VAL A 8 -6.22 11.74 2.96
CA VAL A 8 -5.71 10.88 1.89
C VAL A 8 -5.57 9.44 2.36
N TRP A 9 -5.01 9.21 3.55
CA TRP A 9 -4.86 7.86 4.10
C TRP A 9 -6.20 7.15 4.30
N VAL A 10 -7.23 7.85 4.83
CA VAL A 10 -8.58 7.29 4.97
C VAL A 10 -9.20 7.00 3.60
N ALA A 11 -9.02 7.90 2.63
CA ALA A 11 -9.53 7.68 1.27
C ALA A 11 -8.92 6.43 0.62
N LEU A 12 -7.62 6.21 0.84
CA LEU A 12 -6.92 5.03 0.33
C LEU A 12 -7.30 3.73 1.08
N LEU A 13 -7.57 3.80 2.38
CA LEU A 13 -8.17 2.66 3.08
C LEU A 13 -9.55 2.30 2.54
N LEU A 14 -10.35 3.32 2.21
CA LEU A 14 -11.66 3.11 1.63
C LEU A 14 -11.57 2.48 0.23
N SER A 15 -10.59 2.88 -0.60
CA SER A 15 -10.39 2.24 -1.91
C SER A 15 -9.99 0.77 -1.77
N GLN A 16 -9.21 0.38 -0.76
CA GLN A 16 -8.97 -1.06 -0.52
C GLN A 16 -10.25 -1.84 -0.24
N ALA A 17 -11.18 -1.29 0.55
CA ALA A 17 -12.47 -1.93 0.79
C ALA A 17 -13.27 -2.08 -0.51
N VAL A 18 -13.23 -1.06 -1.38
CA VAL A 18 -13.84 -1.11 -2.72
C VAL A 18 -13.19 -2.19 -3.58
N TYR A 19 -11.87 -2.30 -3.58
CA TYR A 19 -11.12 -3.31 -4.34
C TYR A 19 -11.46 -4.73 -3.91
N VAL A 20 -11.55 -4.97 -2.60
CA VAL A 20 -12.01 -6.26 -2.07
C VAL A 20 -13.46 -6.51 -2.49
N GLY A 21 -14.35 -5.52 -2.37
CA GLY A 21 -15.73 -5.64 -2.81
C GLY A 21 -15.84 -6.00 -4.30
N ILE A 22 -15.12 -5.30 -5.17
CA ILE A 22 -15.07 -5.59 -6.61
C ILE A 22 -14.58 -7.03 -6.83
N SER A 23 -13.50 -7.44 -6.15
CA SER A 23 -12.93 -8.79 -6.30
C SER A 23 -13.89 -9.89 -5.83
N VAL A 24 -14.68 -9.64 -4.79
CA VAL A 24 -15.62 -10.63 -4.24
C VAL A 24 -16.88 -10.77 -5.08
N PHE A 25 -17.42 -9.66 -5.58
CA PHE A 25 -18.74 -9.64 -6.22
C PHE A 25 -18.69 -9.63 -7.76
N TRP A 26 -17.58 -9.19 -8.37
CA TRP A 26 -17.44 -9.06 -9.84
C TRP A 26 -16.34 -9.95 -10.44
N ALA A 27 -15.50 -10.61 -9.65
CA ALA A 27 -14.52 -11.53 -10.22
C ALA A 27 -15.22 -12.77 -10.80
N PRO A 28 -14.79 -13.25 -11.98
CA PRO A 28 -15.30 -14.49 -12.57
C PRO A 28 -14.96 -15.68 -11.67
N GLU A 29 -15.81 -16.72 -11.70
CA GLU A 29 -15.52 -17.98 -11.00
C GLU A 29 -14.13 -18.50 -11.39
N SER A 30 -13.40 -19.02 -10.39
CA SER A 30 -12.01 -19.40 -10.54
C SER A 30 -11.83 -20.37 -11.71
N SER A 31 -11.02 -19.98 -12.69
CA SER A 31 -10.64 -20.87 -13.77
C SER A 31 -9.52 -21.78 -13.27
N THR A 32 -9.70 -23.10 -13.35
CA THR A 32 -8.73 -24.12 -12.92
C THR A 32 -7.53 -24.24 -13.86
N SER A 33 -7.09 -23.12 -14.44
CA SER A 33 -5.85 -23.08 -15.21
C SER A 33 -4.69 -23.36 -14.25
N PRO A 34 -3.81 -24.33 -14.55
CA PRO A 34 -2.72 -24.69 -13.66
C PRO A 34 -1.77 -23.49 -13.50
N VAL A 35 -1.79 -22.89 -12.31
CA VAL A 35 -0.86 -21.84 -11.95
C VAL A 35 0.52 -22.45 -11.78
N THR A 36 1.51 -21.95 -12.54
CA THR A 36 2.88 -22.43 -12.39
C THR A 36 3.48 -21.89 -11.08
N PRO A 37 4.22 -22.70 -10.30
CA PRO A 37 4.91 -22.24 -9.09
C PRO A 37 5.85 -21.06 -9.34
N ALA A 38 6.43 -20.98 -10.54
CA ALA A 38 7.28 -19.87 -10.97
C ALA A 38 6.50 -18.53 -11.03
N PHE A 39 5.26 -18.55 -11.50
CA PHE A 39 4.41 -17.36 -11.56
C PHE A 39 4.07 -16.85 -10.16
N VAL A 40 3.67 -17.72 -9.24
CA VAL A 40 3.39 -17.36 -7.84
C VAL A 40 4.64 -16.79 -7.16
N SER A 41 5.80 -17.41 -7.41
CA SER A 41 7.08 -16.96 -6.88
C SER A 41 7.46 -15.57 -7.40
N ALA A 42 7.24 -15.29 -8.69
CA ALA A 42 7.47 -13.98 -9.26
C ALA A 42 6.57 -12.90 -8.63
N LEU A 43 5.27 -13.20 -8.44
CA LEU A 43 4.34 -12.28 -7.79
C LEU A 43 4.70 -12.00 -6.34
N PHE A 44 5.15 -13.03 -5.62
CA PHE A 44 5.64 -12.88 -4.25
C PHE A 44 6.87 -11.96 -4.20
N LEU A 45 7.84 -12.15 -5.10
CA LEU A 45 9.03 -11.31 -5.16
C LEU A 45 8.69 -9.85 -5.47
N VAL A 46 7.79 -9.60 -6.43
CA VAL A 46 7.31 -8.25 -6.75
C VAL A 46 6.67 -7.61 -5.52
N SER A 47 5.82 -8.36 -4.81
CA SER A 47 5.17 -7.88 -3.59
C SER A 47 6.15 -7.50 -2.50
N VAL A 48 7.14 -8.36 -2.24
CA VAL A 48 8.19 -8.11 -1.26
C VAL A 48 9.02 -6.89 -1.66
N ALA A 49 9.38 -6.75 -2.93
CA ALA A 49 10.12 -5.60 -3.43
C ALA A 49 9.31 -4.29 -3.27
N THR A 50 8.03 -4.29 -3.63
CA THR A 50 7.14 -3.14 -3.51
C THR A 50 6.93 -2.75 -2.04
N GLY A 51 6.63 -3.72 -1.16
CA GLY A 51 6.46 -3.48 0.26
C GLY A 51 7.74 -2.98 0.94
N SER A 52 8.90 -3.51 0.54
CA SER A 52 10.21 -3.04 1.02
C SER A 52 10.48 -1.61 0.57
N GLY A 53 10.14 -1.27 -0.68
CA GLY A 53 10.22 0.10 -1.20
C GLY A 53 9.31 1.05 -0.44
N ALA A 54 8.05 0.68 -0.22
CA ALA A 54 7.09 1.47 0.56
C ALA A 54 7.61 1.73 1.98
N HIS A 55 8.11 0.68 2.63
CA HIS A 55 8.68 0.78 3.97
C HIS A 55 9.91 1.70 4.02
N PHE A 56 10.78 1.63 3.02
CA PHE A 56 11.95 2.51 2.92
C PHE A 56 11.53 3.99 2.80
N PHE A 57 10.58 4.32 1.92
CA PHE A 57 10.10 5.69 1.76
C PHE A 57 9.36 6.20 3.01
N TRP A 58 8.57 5.33 3.65
CA TRP A 58 7.90 5.66 4.90
C TRP A 58 8.93 5.96 6.00
N ARG A 59 9.93 5.09 6.22
CA ARG A 59 10.99 5.32 7.21
C ARG A 59 11.78 6.60 6.92
N ARG A 60 12.09 6.86 5.65
CA ARG A 60 12.76 8.11 5.23
C ARG A 60 11.91 9.33 5.55
N SER A 61 10.59 9.24 5.40
CA SER A 61 9.68 10.34 5.76
C SER A 61 9.65 10.61 7.27
N GLN A 62 9.74 9.58 8.11
CA GLN A 62 9.77 9.71 9.56
C GLN A 62 11.09 10.33 10.04
N ALA A 63 12.23 9.82 9.54
CA ALA A 63 13.55 10.37 9.89
C ALA A 63 13.65 11.87 9.53
N ALA A 64 13.12 12.27 8.38
CA ALA A 64 13.08 13.67 7.97
C ALA A 64 12.16 14.56 8.84
N GLN A 65 11.20 13.99 9.57
CA GLN A 65 10.40 14.72 10.57
C GLN A 65 11.14 14.87 11.89
N GLU A 66 11.91 13.87 12.31
CA GLU A 66 12.68 13.89 13.57
C GLU A 66 13.88 14.85 13.52
N GLU A 67 14.51 15.00 12.35
CA GLU A 67 15.71 15.85 12.19
C GLU A 67 15.44 17.36 12.07
N GLN A 68 14.18 17.82 12.04
CA GLN A 68 13.87 19.24 11.87
C GLN A 68 13.89 20.00 13.20
N PRO A 69 14.86 20.91 13.44
CA PRO A 69 14.82 21.79 14.59
C PRO A 69 13.65 22.77 14.48
N GLU A 70 12.92 22.97 15.59
CA GLU A 70 11.70 23.82 15.67
C GLU A 70 11.84 25.21 15.03
N SER A 71 13.06 25.76 14.93
CA SER A 71 13.31 27.11 14.44
C SER A 71 13.34 27.26 12.91
N GLU A 72 13.39 26.18 12.12
CA GLU A 72 13.60 26.25 10.65
C GLU A 72 12.41 25.74 9.82
N ASN A 73 11.19 25.92 10.34
CA ASN A 73 9.94 25.38 9.80
C ASN A 73 9.37 26.14 8.56
N ARG A 74 10.19 26.47 7.56
CA ARG A 74 9.71 27.18 6.35
C ARG A 74 10.00 26.50 5.01
N GLY A 75 10.88 25.50 4.95
CA GLY A 75 11.38 24.98 3.65
C GLY A 75 10.98 23.56 3.23
N ALA A 76 10.78 22.62 4.15
CA ALA A 76 10.78 21.20 3.83
C ALA A 76 9.47 20.38 4.01
N PRO A 77 8.25 20.94 4.16
CA PRO A 77 7.07 20.13 4.42
C PRO A 77 6.60 19.31 3.19
N GLY A 78 6.95 19.73 1.97
CA GLY A 78 6.52 19.07 0.72
C GLY A 78 7.19 17.73 0.43
N SER A 79 8.49 17.60 0.69
CA SER A 79 9.24 16.36 0.40
C SER A 79 8.87 15.21 1.35
N VAL A 80 8.60 15.52 2.62
CA VAL A 80 8.12 14.57 3.63
C VAL A 80 6.74 14.03 3.23
N PHE A 81 5.83 14.92 2.84
CA PHE A 81 4.51 14.54 2.38
C PHE A 81 4.59 13.69 1.09
N ALA A 82 5.44 14.08 0.14
CA ALA A 82 5.64 13.31 -1.10
C ALA A 82 6.13 11.88 -0.82
N ASN A 83 7.09 11.69 0.10
CA ASN A 83 7.56 10.36 0.48
C ASN A 83 6.45 9.49 1.12
N GLN A 84 5.57 10.10 1.92
CA GLN A 84 4.39 9.39 2.47
C GLN A 84 3.41 8.97 1.38
N ILE A 85 3.11 9.88 0.44
CA ILE A 85 2.25 9.56 -0.71
C ILE A 85 2.85 8.42 -1.53
N ILE A 86 4.17 8.44 -1.79
CA ILE A 86 4.85 7.36 -2.52
C ILE A 86 4.68 6.02 -1.78
N ALA A 87 4.90 5.99 -0.47
CA ALA A 87 4.72 4.77 0.31
C ALA A 87 3.28 4.23 0.21
N TRP A 88 2.27 5.09 0.39
CA TRP A 88 0.87 4.67 0.30
C TRP A 88 0.45 4.24 -1.10
N VAL A 89 0.95 4.89 -2.14
CA VAL A 89 0.68 4.48 -3.53
C VAL A 89 1.32 3.12 -3.83
N LEU A 90 2.50 2.84 -3.28
CA LEU A 90 3.12 1.52 -3.39
C LEU A 90 2.30 0.45 -2.66
N ASP A 91 1.80 0.74 -1.46
CA ASP A 91 0.89 -0.17 -0.75
C ASP A 91 -0.39 -0.42 -1.55
N GLU A 92 -0.96 0.63 -2.15
CA GLU A 92 -2.16 0.54 -2.97
C GLU A 92 -1.94 -0.30 -4.24
N SER A 93 -0.74 -0.22 -4.84
CA SER A 93 -0.40 -1.04 -6.00
C SER A 93 -0.47 -2.53 -5.71
N VAL A 94 -0.11 -2.95 -4.48
CA VAL A 94 -0.24 -4.35 -4.02
C VAL A 94 -1.71 -4.77 -3.95
N ALA A 95 -2.59 -3.89 -3.47
CA ALA A 95 -4.03 -4.17 -3.43
C ALA A 95 -4.61 -4.33 -4.84
N ILE A 96 -4.21 -3.45 -5.78
CA ILE A 96 -4.61 -3.51 -7.18
C ILE A 96 -4.13 -4.82 -7.83
N TYR A 97 -2.90 -5.28 -7.52
CA TYR A 97 -2.44 -6.59 -7.98
C TYR A 97 -3.38 -7.72 -7.51
N GLY A 98 -3.84 -7.68 -6.26
CA GLY A 98 -4.88 -8.61 -5.77
C GLY A 98 -6.14 -8.58 -6.63
N VAL A 99 -6.65 -7.40 -6.97
CA VAL A 99 -7.81 -7.25 -7.86
C VAL A 99 -7.55 -7.89 -9.23
N VAL A 100 -6.39 -7.60 -9.82
CA VAL A 100 -6.01 -8.18 -11.12
C VAL A 100 -6.00 -9.71 -11.05
N LEU A 101 -5.43 -10.30 -9.99
CA LEU A 101 -5.43 -11.74 -9.80
C LEU A 101 -6.85 -12.32 -9.66
N ALA A 102 -7.74 -11.62 -8.96
CA ALA A 102 -9.15 -12.02 -8.87
C ALA A 102 -9.80 -12.06 -10.25
N PHE A 103 -9.61 -11.04 -11.09
CA PHE A 103 -10.14 -11.00 -12.47
C PHE A 103 -9.51 -12.03 -13.41
N LEU A 104 -8.27 -12.44 -13.15
CA LEU A 104 -7.63 -13.54 -13.86
C LEU A 104 -8.13 -14.92 -13.41
N GLY A 105 -9.07 -14.98 -12.46
CA GLY A 105 -9.68 -16.22 -12.00
C GLY A 105 -8.78 -17.02 -11.06
N PHE A 106 -7.81 -16.39 -10.40
CA PHE A 106 -7.01 -17.04 -9.36
C PHE A 106 -7.86 -17.35 -8.12
N GLU A 107 -7.43 -18.35 -7.36
CA GLU A 107 -8.09 -18.74 -6.13
C GLU A 107 -8.16 -17.59 -5.11
N ALA A 108 -9.25 -17.52 -4.36
CA ALA A 108 -9.49 -16.53 -3.30
C ALA A 108 -8.36 -16.41 -2.29
N ALA A 109 -7.73 -17.53 -1.92
CA ALA A 109 -6.58 -17.53 -1.03
C ALA A 109 -5.40 -16.74 -1.62
N THR A 110 -5.17 -16.87 -2.94
CA THR A 110 -4.04 -16.24 -3.61
C THR A 110 -4.22 -14.74 -3.68
N TRP A 111 -5.32 -14.24 -4.23
CA TRP A 111 -5.52 -12.79 -4.32
C TRP A 111 -5.84 -12.15 -2.96
N GLY A 112 -6.51 -12.87 -2.07
CA GLY A 112 -6.82 -12.41 -0.71
C GLY A 112 -5.56 -12.11 0.12
N LEU A 113 -4.49 -12.88 -0.06
CA LEU A 113 -3.18 -12.60 0.55
C LEU A 113 -2.65 -11.21 0.18
N PHE A 114 -2.79 -10.80 -1.09
CA PHE A 114 -2.32 -9.48 -1.55
C PHE A 114 -3.18 -8.37 -0.94
N SER A 115 -4.50 -8.55 -0.87
CA SER A 115 -5.39 -7.59 -0.21
C SER A 115 -5.08 -7.44 1.28
N VAL A 116 -4.87 -8.55 2.00
CA VAL A 116 -4.54 -8.53 3.43
C VAL A 116 -3.18 -7.87 3.66
N MET A 117 -2.18 -8.19 2.83
CA MET A 117 -0.85 -7.61 2.94
C MET A 117 -0.86 -6.11 2.63
N ALA A 118 -1.55 -5.67 1.58
CA ALA A 118 -1.70 -4.25 1.26
C ALA A 118 -2.39 -3.48 2.39
N LEU A 119 -3.41 -4.09 3.03
CA LEU A 119 -4.08 -3.51 4.19
C LEU A 119 -3.14 -3.42 5.39
N ALA A 120 -2.39 -4.49 5.67
CA ALA A 120 -1.42 -4.51 6.75
C ALA A 120 -0.34 -3.44 6.56
N LEU A 121 0.23 -3.31 5.36
CA LEU A 121 1.21 -2.28 5.02
C LEU A 121 0.61 -0.88 5.20
N MET A 122 -0.60 -0.65 4.70
CA MET A 122 -1.28 0.64 4.81
C MET A 122 -1.55 1.05 6.28
N LEU A 123 -1.91 0.08 7.13
CA LEU A 123 -2.10 0.29 8.57
C LEU A 123 -0.77 0.54 9.29
N LEU A 124 0.31 -0.13 8.89
CA LEU A 124 1.65 0.08 9.43
C LEU A 124 2.20 1.46 9.04
N HIS A 125 1.96 1.89 7.80
CA HIS A 125 2.40 3.18 7.27
C HIS A 125 1.46 4.33 7.62
N ARG A 126 0.70 4.21 8.72
CA ARG A 126 -0.20 5.27 9.20
C ARG A 126 0.55 6.62 9.34
N PRO A 127 -0.09 7.76 9.00
CA PRO A 127 0.49 9.06 9.25
C PRO A 127 0.74 9.28 10.75
N SER A 128 2.01 9.45 11.13
CA SER A 128 2.41 9.77 12.50
C SER A 128 2.15 11.24 12.83
N LYS A 129 1.92 11.52 14.12
CA LYS A 129 1.97 12.90 14.62
C LYS A 129 3.44 13.27 14.85
N PRO A 130 3.87 14.49 14.50
CA PRO A 130 5.18 14.97 14.95
C PRO A 130 5.21 14.89 16.48
N ALA A 131 6.28 14.30 17.04
CA ALA A 131 6.49 14.29 18.49
C ALA A 131 6.58 15.74 18.96
N ALA A 132 5.69 16.12 19.88
CA ALA A 132 5.68 17.43 20.51
C ALA A 132 6.76 17.51 21.59
#